data_AF-A0A9E3TVW3-F1
#
_entry.id   AF-A0A9E3TVW3-F1
#
_cell.length_a   1.000
_cell.length_b   1.000
_cell.length_c   1.000
_cell.angle_alpha   90.00
_cell.angle_beta   90.00
_cell.angle_gamma   90.00
#
_symmetry.space_group_name_H-M   'P 1'
#
loop_
_entity.id
_entity.type
_entity.pdbx_description
1 polymer ?
#
loop_
_entity_poly.entity_id
_entity_poly.type
_entity_poly.pdbx_seq_one_letter_code
_entity_poly.pdbx_strand_id
1 'polypeptide(L)'
;AYDSMKSRVNDQIQKVFRPEFLNRLDDVIIFRHLTKENLKEVIDLELAKVRERLEERGLNLELTDAAKEFLIKKGTDLDYGARPLRRAIENRIEDPLSEELLRGTFQGMDTIVVDGIRNDEDKVIRLDFRPEKRQPDPPKEEPVAAGATDSETPKEKSS
;
A
#
# COMPACT_ATOMS: atom_id res chain seq x y z
N ALA A 1 -4.63 -23.08 9.19
CA ALA A 1 -4.89 -22.63 7.81
C ALA A 1 -3.65 -22.69 6.92
N TYR A 2 -2.51 -22.12 7.35
CA TYR A 2 -1.25 -22.21 6.60
C TYR A 2 -0.71 -23.64 6.51
N ASP A 3 -0.66 -24.37 7.62
CA ASP A 3 -0.11 -25.74 7.64
C ASP A 3 -0.93 -26.72 6.79
N SER A 4 -2.26 -26.53 6.75
CA SER A 4 -3.15 -27.30 5.88
C SER A 4 -2.94 -26.99 4.39
N MET A 5 -2.63 -25.74 4.02
CA MET A 5 -2.30 -25.38 2.64
C MET A 5 -0.93 -25.93 2.26
N LYS A 6 0.05 -25.82 3.17
CA LYS A 6 1.40 -26.36 3.01
C LYS A 6 1.39 -27.86 2.78
N SER A 7 0.65 -28.61 3.60
CA SER A 7 0.50 -30.06 3.42
C SER A 7 -0.09 -30.40 2.06
N ARG A 8 -1.19 -29.73 1.64
CA ARG A 8 -1.81 -29.97 0.32
C ARG A 8 -0.85 -29.68 -0.84
N VAL A 9 -0.07 -28.61 -0.76
CA VAL A 9 0.93 -28.28 -1.78
C VAL A 9 2.06 -29.31 -1.79
N ASN A 10 2.53 -29.74 -0.62
CA ASN A 10 3.60 -30.74 -0.50
C ASN A 10 3.18 -32.10 -1.06
N ASP A 11 1.94 -32.52 -0.80
CA ASP A 11 1.38 -33.76 -1.34
C ASP A 11 1.28 -33.73 -2.88
N GLN A 12 0.99 -32.56 -3.47
CA GLN A 12 0.98 -32.40 -4.93
C GLN A 12 2.40 -32.40 -5.51
N ILE A 13 3.35 -31.75 -4.84
CA ILE A 13 4.77 -31.73 -5.23
C ILE A 13 5.33 -33.16 -5.27
N GLN A 14 5.07 -33.98 -4.25
CA GLN A 14 5.53 -35.38 -4.21
C GLN A 14 4.90 -36.27 -5.28
N LYS A 15 3.70 -35.93 -5.77
CA LYS A 15 3.02 -36.66 -6.86
C LYS A 15 3.55 -36.27 -8.24
N VAL A 16 3.96 -35.03 -8.44
CA VAL A 16 4.38 -34.48 -9.74
C VAL A 16 5.88 -34.66 -9.97
N PHE A 17 6.71 -34.47 -8.93
CA PHE A 17 8.16 -34.51 -9.03
C PHE A 17 8.76 -35.80 -8.48
N ARG A 18 9.82 -36.29 -9.12
CA ARG A 18 10.54 -37.48 -8.64
C ARG A 18 11.32 -37.17 -7.35
N PRO A 19 11.49 -38.14 -6.44
CA PRO A 19 12.24 -37.96 -5.20
C PRO A 19 13.66 -37.44 -5.41
N GLU A 20 14.32 -37.85 -6.51
CA GLU A 20 15.68 -37.42 -6.87
C GLU A 20 15.77 -35.90 -7.10
N PHE A 21 14.72 -35.29 -7.64
CA PHE A 21 14.64 -33.86 -7.86
C PHE A 21 14.35 -33.11 -6.56
N LEU A 22 13.46 -33.63 -5.72
CA LEU A 22 13.13 -33.03 -4.41
C LEU A 22 14.34 -33.01 -3.49
N ASN A 23 15.18 -34.04 -3.55
CA ASN A 23 16.43 -34.12 -2.79
C ASN A 23 17.52 -33.12 -3.26
N ARG A 24 17.26 -32.34 -4.32
CA ARG A 24 18.15 -31.28 -4.84
C ARG A 24 17.66 -29.87 -4.55
N LEU A 25 16.55 -29.73 -3.84
CA LEU A 25 16.00 -28.44 -3.43
C LEU A 25 16.30 -28.24 -1.95
N ASP A 26 16.95 -27.13 -1.61
CA ASP A 26 17.30 -26.81 -0.24
C ASP A 26 16.07 -26.37 0.58
N ASP A 27 15.21 -25.53 0.00
CA ASP A 27 14.02 -25.00 0.66
C ASP A 27 12.85 -24.80 -0.32
N VAL A 28 11.63 -24.98 0.18
CA VAL A 28 10.37 -24.75 -0.56
C VAL A 28 9.66 -23.53 0.00
N ILE A 29 9.58 -22.45 -0.79
CA ILE A 29 8.90 -21.21 -0.43
C ILE A 29 7.45 -21.25 -0.92
N ILE A 30 6.49 -21.15 0.00
CA ILE A 30 5.05 -21.14 -0.30
C ILE A 30 4.51 -19.72 -0.15
N PHE A 31 4.10 -19.12 -1.27
CA PHE A 31 3.44 -17.82 -1.28
C PHE A 31 1.97 -17.94 -0.86
N ARG A 32 1.54 -17.03 0.01
CA ARG A 32 0.13 -16.89 0.39
C ARG A 32 -0.58 -16.03 -0.64
N HIS A 33 -1.90 -16.20 -0.74
CA HIS A 33 -2.73 -15.31 -1.53
C HIS A 33 -2.74 -13.92 -0.89
N LEU A 34 -2.73 -12.88 -1.72
CA LEU A 34 -2.79 -11.50 -1.27
C LEU A 34 -4.19 -11.19 -0.74
N THR A 35 -4.28 -10.56 0.43
CA THR A 35 -5.55 -9.99 0.91
C THR A 35 -5.78 -8.61 0.31
N LYS A 36 -6.99 -8.06 0.45
CA LYS A 36 -7.29 -6.70 -0.04
C LYS A 36 -6.39 -5.65 0.64
N GLU A 37 -6.08 -5.84 1.91
CA GLU A 37 -5.21 -4.97 2.70
C GLU A 37 -3.78 -5.01 2.14
N ASN A 38 -3.26 -6.19 1.82
CA ASN A 38 -1.96 -6.30 1.16
C ASN A 38 -1.97 -5.62 -0.21
N LEU A 39 -3.07 -5.68 -0.94
CA LEU A 39 -3.18 -4.97 -2.22
C LEU A 39 -3.20 -3.44 -2.04
N LYS A 40 -3.81 -2.92 -0.97
CA LYS A 40 -3.72 -1.48 -0.63
C LYS A 40 -2.27 -1.08 -0.35
N GLU A 41 -1.53 -1.87 0.41
CA GLU A 41 -0.10 -1.63 0.68
C GLU A 41 0.73 -1.68 -0.61
N VAL A 42 0.44 -2.64 -1.50
CA VAL A 42 1.10 -2.71 -2.81
C VAL A 42 0.82 -1.45 -3.63
N ILE A 43 -0.41 -0.90 -3.62
CA ILE A 43 -0.70 0.36 -4.30
C ILE A 43 0.18 1.50 -3.76
N ASP A 44 0.30 1.61 -2.43
CA ASP A 44 1.14 2.64 -1.82
C ASP A 44 2.63 2.47 -2.16
N LEU A 45 3.13 1.22 -2.22
CA LEU A 45 4.50 0.91 -2.62
C LEU A 45 4.78 1.24 -4.09
N GLU A 46 3.88 0.89 -4.99
CA GLU A 46 4.04 1.19 -6.43
C GLU A 46 4.00 2.71 -6.68
N LEU A 47 3.17 3.45 -5.93
CA LEU A 47 3.09 4.91 -6.03
C LEU A 47 4.20 5.66 -5.30
N ALA A 48 5.02 5.00 -4.48
CA ALA A 48 6.09 5.64 -3.73
C ALA A 48 7.05 6.43 -4.65
N LYS A 49 7.43 5.85 -5.79
CA LYS A 49 8.29 6.51 -6.79
C LYS A 49 7.61 7.68 -7.50
N VAL A 50 6.29 7.65 -7.61
CA VAL A 50 5.51 8.77 -8.19
C VAL A 50 5.44 9.90 -7.17
N ARG A 51 5.17 9.58 -5.90
CA ARG A 51 5.17 10.54 -4.78
C ARG A 51 6.51 11.26 -4.65
N GLU A 52 7.63 10.53 -4.66
CA GLU A 52 8.98 11.10 -4.60
C GLU A 52 9.22 12.13 -5.71
N ARG A 53 8.89 11.79 -6.97
CA ARG A 53 9.03 12.70 -8.12
C ARG A 53 8.11 13.93 -8.04
N LEU A 54 6.95 13.81 -7.38
CA LEU A 54 6.03 14.92 -7.16
C LEU A 54 6.53 15.82 -6.02
N GLU A 55 7.07 15.24 -4.95
CA GLU A 55 7.61 15.97 -3.80
C GLU A 55 8.80 16.85 -4.21
N GLU A 56 9.66 16.39 -5.12
CA GLU A 56 10.72 17.21 -5.73
C GLU A 56 10.20 18.47 -6.42
N ARG A 57 8.92 18.47 -6.82
CA ARG A 57 8.23 19.59 -7.47
C ARG A 57 7.33 20.37 -6.50
N GLY A 58 7.37 20.03 -5.20
CA GLY A 58 6.54 20.65 -4.16
C GLY A 58 5.09 20.15 -4.12
N LEU A 59 4.80 19.01 -4.76
CA LEU A 59 3.46 18.42 -4.83
C LEU A 59 3.39 17.13 -4.03
N ASN A 60 2.32 16.95 -3.24
CA ASN A 60 1.99 15.68 -2.62
C ASN A 60 0.93 14.92 -3.43
N LEU A 61 0.89 13.60 -3.30
CA LEU A 61 -0.14 12.75 -3.91
C LEU A 61 -0.84 11.90 -2.85
N GLU A 62 -2.13 12.14 -2.69
CA GLU A 62 -3.00 11.41 -1.77
C GLU A 62 -4.07 10.64 -2.54
N LEU A 63 -4.33 9.40 -2.11
CA LEU A 63 -5.36 8.55 -2.69
C LEU A 63 -6.40 8.23 -1.61
N THR A 64 -7.66 8.51 -1.89
CA THR A 64 -8.75 8.11 -1.01
C THR A 64 -8.92 6.58 -1.00
N ASP A 65 -9.56 6.06 0.05
CA ASP A 65 -9.91 4.63 0.11
C ASP A 65 -10.78 4.20 -1.08
N ALA A 66 -11.69 5.06 -1.54
CA ALA A 66 -12.53 4.80 -2.69
C ALA A 66 -11.70 4.64 -3.99
N ALA A 67 -10.66 5.47 -4.17
CA ALA A 67 -9.75 5.34 -5.29
C ALA A 67 -8.93 4.04 -5.21
N LYS A 68 -8.40 3.70 -4.02
CA LYS A 68 -7.65 2.44 -3.80
C LYS A 68 -8.52 1.22 -4.09
N GLU A 69 -9.75 1.19 -3.59
CA GLU A 69 -10.70 0.10 -3.82
C GLU A 69 -11.08 -0.05 -5.30
N PHE A 70 -11.23 1.07 -6.01
CA PHE A 70 -11.46 1.07 -7.45
C PHE A 70 -10.29 0.43 -8.21
N LEU A 71 -9.05 0.79 -7.87
CA LEU A 71 -7.85 0.22 -8.47
C LEU A 71 -7.75 -1.29 -8.20
N ILE A 72 -8.02 -1.73 -6.96
CA ILE A 72 -8.05 -3.15 -6.61
C ILE A 72 -9.08 -3.88 -7.48
N LYS A 73 -10.32 -3.38 -7.52
CA LYS A 73 -11.41 -4.01 -8.27
C LYS A 73 -11.13 -4.11 -9.77
N LYS A 74 -10.39 -3.16 -10.34
CA LYS A 74 -10.00 -3.17 -11.76
C LYS A 74 -8.69 -3.93 -12.03
N GLY A 75 -7.86 -4.11 -11.01
CA GLY A 75 -6.51 -4.68 -11.10
C GLY A 75 -6.36 -6.09 -10.53
N THR A 76 -7.40 -6.69 -9.97
CA THR A 76 -7.37 -8.08 -9.50
C THR A 76 -8.00 -9.00 -10.54
N ASP A 77 -7.16 -9.71 -11.28
CA ASP A 77 -7.54 -10.99 -11.87
C ASP A 77 -6.90 -12.08 -10.99
N LEU A 78 -7.72 -12.95 -10.40
CA LEU A 78 -7.30 -13.91 -9.37
C LEU A 78 -6.21 -14.87 -9.86
N ASP A 79 -6.16 -15.11 -11.17
CA ASP A 79 -5.21 -16.02 -11.80
C ASP A 79 -3.84 -15.38 -12.07
N TYR A 80 -3.75 -14.04 -12.09
CA TYR A 80 -2.54 -13.31 -12.53
C TYR A 80 -1.81 -12.55 -11.42
N GLY A 81 -2.26 -12.65 -10.16
CA GLY A 81 -1.65 -11.98 -9.02
C GLY A 81 -1.74 -10.45 -9.11
N ALA A 82 -0.79 -9.71 -8.53
CA ALA A 82 -0.80 -8.24 -8.51
C ALA A 82 -0.32 -7.57 -9.81
N ARG A 83 0.03 -8.34 -10.86
CA ARG A 83 0.50 -7.76 -12.13
C ARG A 83 -0.54 -6.88 -12.83
N PRO A 84 -1.83 -7.26 -12.91
CA PRO A 84 -2.85 -6.39 -13.49
C PRO A 84 -3.09 -5.13 -12.65
N LEU A 85 -2.80 -5.18 -11.33
CA LEU A 85 -2.88 -4.01 -10.45
C LEU A 85 -1.83 -2.96 -10.81
N ARG A 86 -0.57 -3.35 -11.06
CA ARG A 86 0.46 -2.43 -11.54
C ARG A 86 0.04 -1.70 -12.80
N ARG A 87 -0.44 -2.45 -13.81
CA ARG A 87 -0.98 -1.85 -15.04
C ARG A 87 -2.15 -0.91 -14.77
N ALA A 88 -3.03 -1.25 -13.83
CA ALA A 88 -4.15 -0.37 -13.48
C ALA A 88 -3.65 0.95 -12.87
N ILE A 89 -2.62 0.91 -12.02
CA ILE A 89 -1.98 2.09 -11.43
C ILE A 89 -1.33 2.95 -12.53
N GLU A 90 -0.52 2.34 -13.41
CA GLU A 90 0.13 3.05 -14.52
C GLU A 90 -0.92 3.78 -15.38
N ASN A 91 -1.88 3.05 -15.95
CA ASN A 91 -2.85 3.60 -16.90
C ASN A 91 -3.88 4.57 -16.27
N ARG A 92 -4.17 4.45 -14.98
CA ARG A 92 -5.26 5.22 -14.32
C ARG A 92 -4.76 6.31 -13.38
N ILE A 93 -3.50 6.24 -12.96
CA ILE A 93 -2.88 7.20 -12.05
C ILE A 93 -1.69 7.87 -12.74
N GLU A 94 -0.67 7.12 -13.11
CA GLU A 94 0.60 7.70 -13.58
C GLU A 94 0.47 8.40 -14.94
N ASP A 95 -0.20 7.78 -15.92
CA ASP A 95 -0.38 8.38 -17.24
C ASP A 95 -1.24 9.67 -17.16
N PRO A 96 -2.43 9.66 -16.51
CA PRO A 96 -3.21 10.89 -16.36
C PRO A 96 -2.51 11.97 -15.55
N LEU A 97 -1.79 11.62 -14.47
CA LEU A 97 -1.00 12.60 -13.71
C LEU A 97 0.06 13.25 -14.58
N SER A 98 0.74 12.47 -15.42
CA SER A 98 1.77 12.99 -16.32
C SER A 98 1.19 13.98 -17.33
N GLU A 99 0.02 13.68 -17.90
CA GLU A 99 -0.67 14.60 -18.81
C GLU A 99 -1.09 15.90 -18.11
N GLU A 100 -1.70 15.81 -16.92
CA GLU A 100 -2.16 16.98 -16.17
C GLU A 100 -1.01 17.84 -15.64
N LEU A 101 0.11 17.24 -15.26
CA LEU A 101 1.35 17.95 -14.93
C LEU A 101 1.89 18.73 -16.14
N LEU A 102 1.88 18.13 -17.33
CA LEU A 102 2.31 18.79 -18.57
C LEU A 102 1.39 19.95 -18.97
N ARG A 103 0.09 19.84 -18.68
CA ARG A 103 -0.89 20.92 -18.89
C ARG A 103 -0.73 22.07 -17.88
N GLY A 104 -0.02 21.84 -16.78
CA GLY A 104 0.15 22.83 -15.71
C GLY A 104 -1.06 22.93 -14.77
N THR A 105 -1.96 21.94 -14.77
CA THR A 105 -3.21 21.94 -13.99
C THR A 105 -2.98 22.11 -12.48
N PHE A 106 -1.82 21.66 -11.98
CA PHE A 106 -1.48 21.67 -10.55
C PHE A 106 -0.50 22.79 -10.16
N GLN A 107 -0.27 23.79 -11.00
CA GLN A 107 0.63 24.91 -10.66
C GLN A 107 0.10 25.72 -9.47
N GLY A 108 0.98 25.97 -8.48
CA GLY A 108 0.64 26.73 -7.28
C GLY A 108 -0.26 26.00 -6.28
N MET A 109 -0.36 24.67 -6.42
CA MET A 109 -1.05 23.78 -5.49
C MET A 109 -0.01 22.97 -4.73
N ASP A 110 -0.42 22.38 -3.61
CA ASP A 110 0.50 21.63 -2.75
C ASP A 110 0.18 20.13 -2.73
N THR A 111 -1.07 19.74 -3.00
CA THR A 111 -1.52 18.36 -2.89
C THR A 111 -2.48 18.01 -4.01
N ILE A 112 -2.29 16.83 -4.59
CA ILE A 112 -3.17 16.23 -5.58
C ILE A 112 -3.92 15.10 -4.88
N VAL A 113 -5.22 15.27 -4.70
CA VAL A 113 -6.09 14.24 -4.14
C VAL A 113 -6.75 13.47 -5.27
N VAL A 114 -6.56 12.16 -5.27
CA VAL A 114 -7.19 11.24 -6.20
C VAL A 114 -8.37 10.58 -5.51
N ASP A 115 -9.57 10.85 -6.03
CA ASP A 115 -10.82 10.30 -5.49
C ASP A 115 -11.63 9.52 -6.53
N GLY A 116 -12.48 8.62 -6.05
CA GLY A 116 -13.37 7.81 -6.86
C GLY A 116 -14.73 8.47 -7.08
N ILE A 117 -15.05 8.86 -8.32
CA ILE A 117 -16.38 9.37 -8.67
C ILE A 117 -17.38 8.22 -8.76
N ARG A 118 -18.45 8.32 -7.97
CA ARG A 118 -19.55 7.36 -7.91
C ARG A 118 -20.65 7.71 -8.91
N ASN A 119 -21.31 6.69 -9.45
CA ASN A 119 -22.54 6.84 -10.24
C ASN A 119 -23.80 6.79 -9.34
N ASP A 120 -24.98 6.88 -9.95
CA ASP A 120 -26.28 6.80 -9.26
C ASP A 120 -26.50 5.47 -8.49
N GLU A 121 -25.72 4.43 -8.80
CA GLU A 121 -25.73 3.13 -8.12
C GLU A 121 -24.64 2.99 -7.04
N ASP A 122 -24.03 4.11 -6.62
CA ASP A 122 -22.95 4.18 -5.62
C ASP A 122 -21.66 3.42 -6.01
N LYS A 123 -21.46 3.12 -7.30
CA LYS A 123 -20.26 2.45 -7.82
C LYS A 123 -19.25 3.49 -8.31
N VAL A 124 -18.00 3.38 -7.86
CA VAL A 124 -16.90 4.17 -8.43
C VAL A 124 -16.69 3.79 -9.89
N ILE A 125 -16.83 4.76 -10.81
CA ILE A 125 -16.73 4.56 -12.27
C ILE A 125 -15.44 5.12 -12.87
N ARG A 126 -14.88 6.18 -12.27
CA ARG A 126 -13.65 6.83 -12.71
C ARG A 126 -12.93 7.47 -11.53
N LEU A 127 -11.65 7.80 -11.76
CA LEU A 127 -10.85 8.60 -10.84
C LEU A 127 -10.91 10.06 -11.25
N ASP A 128 -10.82 10.93 -10.26
CA ASP A 128 -10.81 12.38 -10.39
C ASP A 128 -9.60 12.93 -9.63
N PHE A 129 -8.89 13.87 -10.23
CA PHE A 129 -7.66 14.46 -9.68
C PHE A 129 -7.98 15.89 -9.27
N ARG A 130 -7.99 16.14 -7.96
CA ARG A 130 -8.36 17.43 -7.41
C ARG A 130 -7.15 18.11 -6.80
N PRO A 131 -6.83 19.36 -7.21
CA PRO A 131 -5.85 20.15 -6.50
C PRO A 131 -6.42 20.59 -5.15
N GLU A 132 -5.64 20.40 -4.10
CA GLU A 132 -5.89 20.92 -2.77
C GLU A 132 -4.70 21.74 -2.28
N LYS A 133 -4.99 22.76 -1.48
CA LYS A 133 -3.97 23.50 -0.74
C LYS A 133 -3.67 22.75 0.54
N ARG A 134 -2.40 22.61 0.88
CA ARG A 134 -1.96 21.89 2.08
C ARG A 134 -2.51 22.61 3.31
N GLN A 135 -3.36 21.93 4.07
CA GLN A 135 -3.44 22.22 5.49
C GLN A 135 -2.21 21.56 6.13
N PRO A 136 -1.40 22.28 6.92
CA PRO A 136 -0.25 21.67 7.57
C PRO A 136 -0.76 20.52 8.44
N ASP A 137 -0.21 19.32 8.22
CA ASP A 137 -0.45 18.18 9.10
C ASP A 137 -0.20 18.61 10.55
N PRO A 138 -1.09 18.29 11.50
CA PRO A 138 -0.75 18.44 12.90
C PRO A 138 0.57 17.68 13.13
N PRO A 139 1.55 18.26 13.85
CA PRO A 139 2.84 17.63 14.04
C PRO A 139 2.63 16.21 14.55
N LYS A 140 3.20 15.20 13.87
CA LYS A 140 3.27 13.85 14.43
C LYS A 140 3.92 13.99 15.80
N GLU A 141 3.15 13.76 16.85
CA GLU A 141 3.67 13.70 18.21
C GLU A 141 4.75 12.63 18.24
N GLU A 142 6.02 13.07 18.30
CA GLU A 142 7.12 12.19 18.66
C GLU A 142 6.78 11.57 20.01
N PRO A 143 6.95 10.26 20.22
CA PRO A 143 6.74 9.67 21.52
C PRO A 143 7.77 10.31 22.45
N VAL A 144 7.31 11.21 23.32
CA VAL A 144 8.09 11.75 24.41
C VAL A 144 8.60 10.57 25.23
N ALA A 145 9.89 10.29 25.10
CA ALA A 145 10.57 9.35 25.95
C ALA A 145 10.43 9.87 27.39
N ALA A 146 9.50 9.28 28.14
CA ALA A 146 9.37 9.53 29.56
C ALA A 146 10.61 8.98 30.25
N GLY A 147 11.62 9.84 30.40
CA GLY A 147 12.73 9.63 31.33
C GLY A 147 12.17 9.71 32.75
N ALA A 148 11.95 8.56 33.38
CA ALA A 148 11.74 8.47 34.81
C ALA A 148 13.10 8.65 35.51
N THR A 149 13.45 9.89 35.85
CA THR A 149 14.37 10.18 36.95
C THR A 149 13.55 10.30 38.22
N ASP A 150 13.66 9.32 39.12
CA ASP A 150 13.32 9.52 40.53
C ASP A 150 14.56 9.27 41.37
N SER A 151 15.17 10.37 41.79
CA SER A 151 16.16 10.43 42.85
C SER A 151 15.48 10.83 44.17
N GLU A 152 15.92 10.15 45.23
CA GLU A 152 15.86 10.54 46.65
C GLU A 152 14.58 10.26 47.49
N THR A 153 14.68 9.15 48.24
CA THR A 153 14.42 8.97 49.69
C THR A 153 14.29 10.27 50.52
N PRO A 154 13.53 10.32 51.65
CA PRO A 154 13.99 9.60 52.87
C PRO A 154 12.95 9.21 53.96
N LYS A 155 13.47 8.35 54.87
CA LYS A 155 13.36 8.38 56.35
C LYS A 155 12.38 7.45 57.13
N GLU A 156 13.06 6.67 57.99
CA GLU A 156 12.86 6.43 59.43
C GLU A 156 11.67 5.59 59.97
N LYS A 157 12.09 4.44 60.53
CA LYS A 157 11.93 3.93 61.91
C LYS A 157 10.71 3.10 62.32
N SER A 158 11.08 2.02 63.02
CA SER A 158 10.39 1.25 64.06
C SER A 158 9.15 0.49 63.60
N SER A 159 9.00 -0.80 63.87
CA SER A 159 9.50 -1.60 65.00
C SER A 159 9.46 -3.09 64.64
#